data_AF-A0A368TM32-F1
#
_entry.id   AF-A0A368TM32-F1
#
_cell.length_a   1.000
_cell.length_b   1.000
_cell.length_c   1.000
_cell.angle_alpha   90.00
_cell.angle_beta   90.00
_cell.angle_gamma   90.00
#
_symmetry.space_group_name_H-M   'P 1'
#
loop_
_entity.id
_entity.type
_entity.pdbx_description
1 polymer ?
#
loop_
_entity_poly.entity_id
_entity_poly.type
_entity_poly.pdbx_seq_one_letter_code
_entity_poly.pdbx_strand_id
1 'polypeptide(L)'
;MKTERAYKYRFYPMPEQEILLARTFGCVRFVWNAVLRHRTDAFYQRQEKIGYNDASAFLTQLKKQPDTVFLAEVSSVPLQQCLRHQQSAFKHFFAKRARYPRFKSKKQRQSATFASSAFVYRNGQITLAKCQESLDIRWSRELPSAPSTVTVSKDQAGRYFISCLCKVDAESLPITPKMVGIDLGLKDLFVTSDGKRANNPRHTVRHARKLARAQRQLSRKQKGSNNRAKAKRKVARR
;
A
#
# COMPACT_ATOMS: atom_id res chain seq x y z
N MET A 1 -4.43 4.69 26.00
CA MET A 1 -5.37 4.99 24.88
C MET A 1 -5.19 3.95 23.79
N LYS A 2 -6.26 3.32 23.29
CA LYS A 2 -6.17 2.34 22.19
C LYS A 2 -5.88 3.06 20.88
N THR A 3 -4.76 2.74 20.26
CA THR A 3 -4.33 3.30 18.96
C THR A 3 -4.20 2.18 17.94
N GLU A 4 -4.43 2.49 16.66
CA GLU A 4 -4.17 1.52 15.60
C GLU A 4 -2.77 1.74 15.02
N ARG A 5 -1.98 0.67 14.91
CA ARG A 5 -0.64 0.70 14.34
C ARG A 5 -0.50 -0.36 13.25
N ALA A 6 0.16 0.01 12.16
CA ALA A 6 0.41 -0.88 11.04
C ALA A 6 1.79 -1.55 11.18
N TYR A 7 1.79 -2.88 11.20
CA TYR A 7 2.99 -3.71 11.28
C TYR A 7 3.27 -4.33 9.91
N LYS A 8 4.43 -4.03 9.32
CA LYS A 8 4.73 -4.42 7.94
C LYS A 8 5.83 -5.48 7.87
N TYR A 9 5.54 -6.56 7.14
CA TYR A 9 6.42 -7.72 7.00
C TYR A 9 6.65 -8.07 5.53
N ARG A 10 7.79 -8.72 5.26
CA ARG A 10 8.07 -9.36 3.98
C ARG A 10 7.41 -10.75 3.96
N PHE A 11 6.87 -11.15 2.82
CA PHE A 11 6.45 -12.54 2.62
C PHE A 11 6.78 -13.02 1.20
N TYR A 12 6.75 -14.34 1.02
CA TYR A 12 7.11 -15.02 -0.22
C TYR A 12 5.92 -15.86 -0.70
N PRO A 13 5.06 -15.34 -1.58
CA PRO A 13 3.91 -16.09 -2.06
C PRO A 13 4.33 -17.33 -2.85
N MET A 14 3.54 -18.39 -2.73
CA MET A 14 3.59 -19.53 -3.66
C MET A 14 3.13 -19.11 -5.06
N PRO A 15 3.49 -19.84 -6.13
CA PRO A 15 3.11 -19.49 -7.50
C PRO A 15 1.61 -19.23 -7.70
N GLU A 16 0.75 -20.04 -7.09
CA GLU A 16 -0.71 -19.87 -7.14
C GLU A 16 -1.16 -18.59 -6.43
N GLN A 17 -0.57 -18.30 -5.27
CA GLN A 17 -0.81 -17.05 -4.54
C GLN A 17 -0.34 -15.84 -5.35
N GLU A 18 0.77 -15.93 -6.10
CA GLU A 18 1.22 -14.86 -6.99
C GLU A 18 0.21 -14.54 -8.08
N ILE A 19 -0.36 -15.59 -8.71
CA ILE A 19 -1.38 -15.46 -9.75
C ILE A 19 -2.63 -14.80 -9.18
N LEU A 20 -3.13 -15.31 -8.04
CA LEU A 20 -4.32 -14.74 -7.37
C LEU A 20 -4.10 -13.29 -6.96
N LEU A 21 -2.95 -12.97 -6.39
CA LEU A 21 -2.60 -11.60 -6.00
C LEU A 21 -2.49 -10.69 -7.23
N ALA A 22 -1.90 -11.15 -8.32
CA ALA A 22 -1.81 -10.39 -9.57
C ALA A 22 -3.19 -10.09 -10.15
N ARG A 23 -4.10 -11.07 -10.17
CA ARG A 23 -5.52 -10.89 -10.56
C ARG A 23 -6.21 -9.89 -9.63
N THR A 24 -6.06 -10.06 -8.31
CA THR A 24 -6.65 -9.17 -7.30
C THR A 24 -6.18 -7.73 -7.45
N PHE A 25 -4.87 -7.50 -7.61
CA PHE A 25 -4.31 -6.16 -7.86
C PHE A 25 -4.81 -5.57 -9.18
N GLY A 26 -5.00 -6.41 -10.20
CA GLY A 26 -5.62 -6.04 -11.47
C GLY A 26 -7.04 -5.53 -11.28
N CYS A 27 -7.88 -6.32 -10.62
CA CYS A 27 -9.28 -6.00 -10.34
C CYS A 27 -9.41 -4.73 -9.49
N VAL A 28 -8.64 -4.60 -8.40
CA VAL A 28 -8.62 -3.40 -7.56
C VAL A 28 -8.23 -2.15 -8.35
N ARG A 29 -7.23 -2.26 -9.23
CA ARG A 29 -6.84 -1.14 -10.11
C ARG A 29 -7.95 -0.78 -11.09
N PHE A 30 -8.57 -1.79 -11.71
CA PHE A 30 -9.67 -1.59 -12.65
C PHE A 30 -10.84 -0.89 -11.97
N VAL A 31 -11.33 -1.43 -10.85
CA VAL A 31 -12.44 -0.86 -10.07
C VAL A 31 -12.13 0.57 -9.62
N TRP A 32 -10.93 0.85 -9.12
CA TRP A 32 -10.53 2.22 -8.78
C TRP A 32 -10.71 3.17 -9.97
N ASN A 33 -10.20 2.78 -11.14
CA ASN A 33 -10.22 3.63 -12.32
C ASN A 33 -11.65 3.78 -12.87
N ALA A 34 -12.41 2.69 -12.96
CA ALA A 34 -13.79 2.71 -13.43
C ALA A 34 -14.68 3.59 -12.54
N VAL A 35 -14.60 3.43 -11.21
CA VAL A 35 -15.38 4.26 -10.27
C VAL A 35 -14.89 5.70 -10.25
N LEU A 36 -13.57 5.94 -10.34
CA LEU A 36 -13.06 7.32 -10.43
C LEU A 36 -13.62 8.01 -11.68
N ARG A 37 -13.63 7.33 -12.82
CA ARG A 37 -14.21 7.84 -14.07
C ARG A 37 -15.70 8.11 -13.90
N HIS A 38 -16.45 7.14 -13.38
CA HIS A 38 -17.89 7.28 -13.13
C HIS A 38 -18.23 8.48 -12.22
N ARG A 39 -17.49 8.65 -11.11
CA ARG A 39 -17.63 9.82 -10.21
C ARG A 39 -17.32 11.14 -10.92
N THR A 40 -16.26 11.14 -11.74
CA THR A 40 -15.82 12.33 -12.49
C THR A 40 -16.89 12.73 -13.51
N ASP A 41 -17.34 11.79 -14.32
CA ASP A 41 -18.33 12.02 -15.37
C ASP A 41 -19.68 12.46 -14.77
N ALA A 42 -20.15 11.80 -13.71
CA ALA A 42 -21.38 12.17 -13.02
C ALA A 42 -21.35 13.62 -12.51
N PHE A 43 -20.22 14.04 -11.94
CA PHE A 43 -20.08 15.42 -11.46
C PHE A 43 -20.00 16.43 -12.61
N TYR A 44 -19.13 16.20 -13.61
CA TYR A 44 -18.96 17.17 -14.70
C TYR A 44 -20.17 17.26 -15.63
N GLN A 45 -20.94 16.17 -15.80
CA GLN A 45 -22.09 16.15 -16.71
C GLN A 45 -23.41 16.46 -16.01
N ARG A 46 -23.59 16.03 -14.74
CA ARG A 46 -24.88 16.11 -14.03
C ARG A 46 -24.79 16.81 -12.67
N GLN A 47 -23.61 17.28 -12.26
CA GLN A 47 -23.37 17.86 -10.92
C GLN A 47 -23.71 16.91 -9.77
N GLU A 48 -23.70 15.60 -10.03
CA GLU A 48 -24.04 14.57 -9.05
C GLU A 48 -22.83 14.12 -8.23
N LYS A 49 -23.04 13.96 -6.92
CA LYS A 49 -22.04 13.42 -6.01
C LYS A 49 -22.32 11.95 -5.73
N ILE A 50 -21.58 11.07 -6.38
CA ILE A 50 -21.68 9.62 -6.18
C ILE A 50 -21.02 9.21 -4.86
N GLY A 51 -21.85 8.71 -3.93
CA GLY A 51 -21.45 8.26 -2.60
C GLY A 51 -20.79 6.88 -2.60
N TYR A 52 -20.62 6.29 -1.40
CA TYR A 52 -20.16 4.91 -1.28
C TYR A 52 -21.23 3.92 -1.76
N ASN A 53 -22.50 4.13 -1.39
CA ASN A 53 -23.60 3.22 -1.71
C ASN A 53 -23.79 3.13 -3.23
N ASP A 54 -23.85 4.27 -3.92
CA ASP A 54 -23.98 4.33 -5.38
C ASP A 54 -22.77 3.68 -6.08
N ALA A 55 -21.55 3.97 -5.61
CA ALA A 55 -20.34 3.33 -6.13
C ALA A 55 -20.34 1.81 -5.90
N SER A 56 -20.91 1.35 -4.79
CA SER A 56 -21.06 -0.08 -4.48
C SER A 56 -22.11 -0.74 -5.37
N ALA A 57 -23.24 -0.06 -5.65
CA ALA A 57 -24.25 -0.53 -6.59
C ALA A 57 -23.68 -0.62 -8.01
N PHE A 58 -22.93 0.41 -8.44
CA PHE A 58 -22.21 0.41 -9.71
C PHE A 58 -21.19 -0.73 -9.80
N LEU A 59 -20.43 -1.00 -8.73
CA LEU A 59 -19.55 -2.17 -8.68
C LEU A 59 -20.33 -3.48 -8.85
N THR A 60 -21.49 -3.64 -8.20
CA THR A 60 -22.34 -4.83 -8.37
C THR A 60 -22.79 -5.01 -9.82
N GLN A 61 -23.14 -3.92 -10.52
CA GLN A 61 -23.48 -3.96 -11.95
C GLN A 61 -22.26 -4.34 -12.81
N LEU A 62 -21.09 -3.74 -12.57
CA LEU A 62 -19.86 -4.09 -13.28
C LEU A 62 -19.55 -5.58 -13.19
N LYS A 63 -19.72 -6.22 -12.02
CA LYS A 63 -19.44 -7.65 -11.87
C LYS A 63 -20.35 -8.56 -12.70
N LYS A 64 -21.49 -8.05 -13.21
CA LYS A 64 -22.45 -8.80 -14.04
C LYS A 64 -22.24 -8.59 -15.55
N GLN A 65 -21.47 -7.59 -15.96
CA GLN A 65 -21.24 -7.32 -17.38
C GLN A 65 -20.29 -8.38 -17.98
N PRO A 66 -20.51 -8.82 -19.24
CA PRO A 66 -19.67 -9.83 -19.88
C PRO A 66 -18.17 -9.47 -19.88
N ASP A 67 -17.84 -8.21 -20.17
CA ASP A 67 -16.45 -7.74 -20.27
C ASP A 67 -15.74 -7.61 -18.92
N THR A 68 -16.48 -7.63 -17.81
CA THR A 68 -15.94 -7.44 -16.45
C THR A 68 -16.33 -8.53 -15.46
N VAL A 69 -16.80 -9.67 -15.97
CA VAL A 69 -17.13 -10.87 -15.16
C VAL A 69 -15.93 -11.37 -14.35
N PHE A 70 -14.70 -11.15 -14.84
CA PHE A 70 -13.45 -11.50 -14.15
C PHE A 70 -13.32 -10.86 -12.76
N LEU A 71 -14.06 -9.77 -12.48
CA LEU A 71 -14.12 -9.16 -11.15
C LEU A 71 -14.75 -10.08 -10.09
N ALA A 72 -15.50 -11.10 -10.50
CA ALA A 72 -16.08 -12.11 -9.61
C ALA A 72 -15.09 -13.22 -9.23
N GLU A 73 -13.97 -13.37 -9.95
CA GLU A 73 -12.96 -14.41 -9.68
C GLU A 73 -12.16 -14.15 -8.40
N VAL A 74 -12.13 -12.90 -7.93
CA VAL A 74 -11.40 -12.49 -6.72
C VAL A 74 -12.35 -12.19 -5.56
N SER A 75 -11.82 -12.18 -4.34
CA SER A 75 -12.61 -11.74 -3.18
C SER A 75 -13.21 -10.35 -3.41
N SER A 76 -14.50 -10.19 -3.08
CA SER A 76 -15.21 -8.91 -3.18
C SER A 76 -14.67 -7.86 -2.20
N VAL A 77 -14.08 -8.29 -1.09
CA VAL A 77 -13.66 -7.41 0.00
C VAL A 77 -12.58 -6.42 -0.43
N PRO A 78 -11.48 -6.83 -1.11
CA PRO A 78 -10.54 -5.88 -1.71
C PRO A 78 -11.17 -4.84 -2.66
N LEU A 79 -12.20 -5.23 -3.42
CA LEU A 79 -12.89 -4.31 -4.33
C LEU A 79 -13.72 -3.28 -3.56
N GLN A 80 -14.42 -3.71 -2.50
CA GLN A 80 -15.15 -2.81 -1.62
C GLN A 80 -14.22 -1.88 -0.83
N GLN A 81 -13.10 -2.40 -0.29
CA GLN A 81 -12.08 -1.60 0.38
C GLN A 81 -11.46 -0.57 -0.57
N CYS A 82 -11.33 -0.89 -1.86
CA CYS A 82 -10.92 0.07 -2.87
C CYS A 82 -11.85 1.29 -2.96
N LEU A 83 -13.17 1.06 -2.91
CA LEU A 83 -14.16 2.16 -2.88
C LEU A 83 -14.03 3.01 -1.61
N ARG A 84 -13.80 2.37 -0.45
CA ARG A 84 -13.57 3.07 0.83
C ARG A 84 -12.33 3.96 0.78
N HIS A 85 -11.21 3.44 0.27
CA HIS A 85 -10.00 4.23 0.08
C HIS A 85 -10.22 5.43 -0.84
N GLN A 86 -11.02 5.25 -1.90
CA GLN A 86 -11.34 6.33 -2.81
C GLN A 86 -12.21 7.39 -2.13
N GLN A 87 -13.19 6.98 -1.32
CA GLN A 87 -13.99 7.90 -0.49
C GLN A 87 -13.10 8.71 0.47
N SER A 88 -12.17 8.07 1.16
CA SER A 88 -11.20 8.75 2.02
C SER A 88 -10.33 9.73 1.23
N ALA A 89 -9.90 9.37 0.01
CA ALA A 89 -9.12 10.25 -0.85
C ALA A 89 -9.92 11.51 -1.25
N PHE A 90 -11.20 11.37 -1.59
CA PHE A 90 -12.09 12.51 -1.85
C PHE A 90 -12.32 13.35 -0.59
N LYS A 91 -12.56 12.73 0.58
CA LYS A 91 -12.68 13.45 1.86
C LYS A 91 -11.45 14.32 2.13
N HIS A 92 -10.25 13.80 1.91
CA HIS A 92 -9.00 14.55 2.07
C HIS A 92 -8.83 15.65 1.01
N PHE A 93 -9.25 15.40 -0.24
CA PHE A 93 -9.25 16.41 -1.29
C PHE A 93 -10.12 17.62 -0.94
N PHE A 94 -11.39 17.39 -0.56
CA PHE A 94 -12.29 18.47 -0.19
C PHE A 94 -11.85 19.21 1.09
N ALA A 95 -11.22 18.50 2.02
CA ALA A 95 -10.60 19.12 3.20
C ALA A 95 -9.27 19.84 2.90
N LYS A 96 -8.89 20.03 1.63
CA LYS A 96 -7.63 20.65 1.17
C LYS A 96 -6.35 20.01 1.74
N ARG A 97 -6.44 18.74 2.18
CA ARG A 97 -5.32 17.95 2.73
C ARG A 97 -4.63 17.07 1.69
N ALA A 98 -5.26 16.87 0.53
CA ALA A 98 -4.72 16.10 -0.57
C ALA A 98 -5.15 16.69 -1.92
N ARG A 99 -4.47 16.28 -2.99
CA ARG A 99 -4.89 16.60 -4.37
C ARG A 99 -6.00 15.64 -4.82
N TYR A 100 -6.66 16.00 -5.92
CA TYR A 100 -7.67 15.16 -6.55
C TYR A 100 -7.16 13.74 -6.82
N PRO A 101 -7.96 12.68 -6.57
CA PRO A 101 -7.56 11.30 -6.81
C PRO A 101 -7.16 11.05 -8.27
N ARG A 102 -6.08 10.30 -8.51
CA ARG A 102 -5.59 10.00 -9.87
C ARG A 102 -5.86 8.56 -10.27
N PHE A 103 -5.92 8.30 -11.57
CA PHE A 103 -5.95 6.94 -12.10
C PHE A 103 -4.72 6.14 -11.65
N LYS A 104 -4.95 4.89 -11.25
CA LYS A 104 -3.91 3.92 -10.88
C LYS A 104 -3.31 3.30 -12.14
N SER A 105 -1.99 3.09 -12.10
CA SER A 105 -1.23 2.43 -13.17
C SER A 105 -0.65 1.11 -12.70
N LYS A 106 -0.63 0.09 -13.58
CA LYS A 106 0.04 -1.20 -13.35
C LYS A 106 1.53 -1.05 -13.06
N LYS A 107 2.15 0.05 -13.52
CA LYS A 107 3.60 0.34 -13.42
C LYS A 107 4.02 0.90 -12.05
N GLN A 108 3.05 1.16 -11.16
CA GLN A 108 3.26 1.66 -9.80
C GLN A 108 3.10 0.55 -8.76
N ARG A 109 3.30 0.86 -7.48
CA ARG A 109 3.04 -0.06 -6.37
C ARG A 109 1.61 -0.61 -6.48
N GLN A 110 1.49 -1.92 -6.37
CA GLN A 110 0.22 -2.63 -6.40
C GLN A 110 -0.16 -3.01 -4.98
N SER A 111 -1.43 -2.90 -4.61
CA SER A 111 -1.89 -3.26 -3.27
C SER A 111 -3.37 -3.60 -3.25
N ALA A 112 -3.74 -4.49 -2.32
CA ALA A 112 -5.10 -4.89 -2.02
C ALA A 112 -5.25 -5.02 -0.49
N THR A 113 -6.36 -4.54 0.04
CA THR A 113 -6.65 -4.55 1.48
C THR A 113 -7.80 -5.49 1.75
N PHE A 114 -7.61 -6.36 2.73
CA PHE A 114 -8.56 -7.37 3.18
C PHE A 114 -8.99 -6.99 4.59
N ALA A 115 -10.31 -6.93 4.81
CA ALA A 115 -10.88 -6.82 6.15
C ALA A 115 -10.91 -8.19 6.84
N SER A 116 -11.19 -8.23 8.14
CA SER A 116 -11.24 -9.46 8.95
C SER A 116 -12.13 -10.57 8.38
N SER A 117 -13.13 -10.25 7.57
CA SER A 117 -13.97 -11.24 6.88
C SER A 117 -13.32 -11.91 5.66
N ALA A 118 -12.16 -11.42 5.21
CA ALA A 118 -11.48 -11.90 4.00
C ALA A 118 -10.03 -12.36 4.25
N PHE A 119 -9.70 -12.66 5.50
CA PHE A 119 -8.50 -13.40 5.86
C PHE A 119 -8.72 -14.11 7.20
N VAL A 120 -7.94 -15.16 7.45
CA VAL A 120 -7.89 -15.87 8.72
C VAL A 120 -6.53 -15.61 9.34
N TYR A 121 -6.49 -15.28 10.63
CA TYR A 121 -5.27 -15.23 11.43
C TYR A 121 -5.38 -16.25 12.57
N ARG A 122 -4.57 -17.30 12.52
CA ARG A 122 -4.53 -18.38 13.53
C ARG A 122 -3.08 -18.85 13.71
N ASN A 123 -2.65 -19.05 14.94
CA ASN A 123 -1.33 -19.58 15.28
C ASN A 123 -0.17 -18.88 14.54
N GLY A 124 -0.20 -17.55 14.46
CA GLY A 124 0.84 -16.76 13.78
C GLY A 124 0.85 -16.87 12.25
N GLN A 125 -0.16 -17.53 11.65
CA GLN A 125 -0.30 -17.68 10.20
C GLN A 125 -1.45 -16.83 9.68
N ILE A 126 -1.26 -16.25 8.48
CA ILE A 126 -2.31 -15.49 7.78
C ILE A 126 -2.64 -16.20 6.47
N THR A 127 -3.91 -16.57 6.30
CA THR A 127 -4.46 -17.11 5.05
C THR A 127 -5.45 -16.12 4.48
N LEU A 128 -5.24 -15.67 3.23
CA LEU A 128 -6.17 -14.74 2.58
C LEU A 128 -7.37 -15.49 2.00
N ALA A 129 -8.51 -14.82 1.88
CA ALA A 129 -9.65 -15.37 1.16
C ALA A 129 -9.26 -15.77 -0.27
N LYS A 130 -9.75 -16.94 -0.71
CA LYS A 130 -9.41 -17.58 -2.00
C LYS A 130 -7.98 -18.14 -2.11
N CYS A 131 -7.11 -17.95 -1.10
CA CYS A 131 -5.90 -18.77 -0.97
C CYS A 131 -6.24 -20.07 -0.25
N GLN A 132 -5.66 -21.19 -0.69
CA GLN A 132 -5.74 -22.47 0.03
C GLN A 132 -4.75 -22.49 1.20
N GLU A 133 -3.50 -22.09 0.94
CA GLU A 133 -2.43 -22.07 1.94
C GLU A 133 -2.20 -20.69 2.56
N SER A 134 -1.59 -20.70 3.75
CA SER A 134 -1.14 -19.50 4.44
C SER A 134 0.04 -18.84 3.72
N LEU A 135 0.27 -17.56 4.01
CA LEU A 135 1.39 -16.81 3.44
C LEU A 135 2.69 -17.14 4.18
N ASP A 136 3.80 -17.40 3.46
CA ASP A 136 5.15 -17.52 4.04
C ASP A 136 5.66 -16.12 4.45
N ILE A 137 5.24 -15.67 5.65
CA ILE A 137 5.59 -14.37 6.23
C ILE A 137 6.87 -14.50 7.05
N ARG A 138 7.82 -13.60 6.80
CA ARG A 138 9.00 -13.40 7.65
C ARG A 138 8.67 -12.45 8.79
N TRP A 139 8.33 -13.03 9.93
CA TRP A 139 8.05 -12.32 11.17
C TRP A 139 9.35 -11.74 11.75
N SER A 140 9.45 -10.40 11.76
CA SER A 140 10.55 -9.69 12.42
C SER A 140 10.20 -9.21 13.83
N ARG A 141 8.93 -9.36 14.22
CA ARG A 141 8.35 -9.05 15.54
C ARG A 141 6.94 -9.64 15.61
N GLU A 142 6.51 -10.03 16.79
CA GLU A 142 5.16 -10.51 17.04
C GLU A 142 4.13 -9.40 16.84
N LEU A 143 2.89 -9.81 16.52
CA LEU A 143 1.76 -8.89 16.44
C LEU A 143 1.20 -8.68 17.86
N PRO A 144 1.01 -7.42 18.30
CA PRO A 144 0.49 -7.13 19.64
C PRO A 144 -0.99 -7.52 19.81
N SER A 145 -1.71 -7.70 18.70
CA SER A 145 -3.10 -8.16 18.69
C SER A 145 -3.40 -8.82 17.35
N ALA A 146 -4.51 -9.56 17.28
CA ALA A 146 -5.06 -9.97 15.99
C ALA A 146 -5.32 -8.73 15.10
N PRO A 147 -4.92 -8.75 13.82
CA PRO A 147 -5.11 -7.61 12.95
C PRO A 147 -6.58 -7.42 12.58
N SER A 148 -7.03 -6.17 12.50
CA SER A 148 -8.38 -5.81 12.03
C SER A 148 -8.45 -5.80 10.50
N THR A 149 -7.36 -5.41 9.85
CA THR A 149 -7.20 -5.42 8.39
C THR A 149 -5.78 -5.82 8.02
N VAL A 150 -5.63 -6.44 6.85
CA VAL A 150 -4.33 -6.73 6.26
C VAL A 150 -4.25 -6.14 4.87
N THR A 151 -3.16 -5.44 4.56
CA THR A 151 -2.90 -4.90 3.22
C THR A 151 -1.71 -5.58 2.61
N VAL A 152 -1.96 -6.31 1.52
CA VAL A 152 -0.94 -6.97 0.72
C VAL A 152 -0.49 -6.02 -0.37
N SER A 153 0.81 -5.92 -0.61
CA SER A 153 1.37 -5.03 -1.64
C SER A 153 2.56 -5.64 -2.36
N LYS A 154 2.72 -5.30 -3.64
CA LYS A 154 3.88 -5.63 -4.47
C LYS A 154 4.59 -4.34 -4.89
N ASP A 155 5.87 -4.24 -4.56
CA ASP A 155 6.70 -3.10 -4.96
C ASP A 155 7.24 -3.24 -6.40
N GLN A 156 7.93 -2.21 -6.88
CA GLN A 156 8.49 -2.21 -8.25
C GLN A 156 9.69 -3.15 -8.44
N ALA A 157 10.27 -3.65 -7.35
CA ALA A 157 11.31 -4.68 -7.37
C ALA A 157 10.72 -6.10 -7.41
N GLY A 158 9.39 -6.25 -7.35
CA GLY A 158 8.70 -7.54 -7.34
C GLY A 158 8.55 -8.14 -5.94
N ARG A 159 8.87 -7.38 -4.89
CA ARG A 159 8.76 -7.84 -3.50
C ARG A 159 7.34 -7.62 -2.98
N TYR A 160 6.81 -8.66 -2.37
CA TYR A 160 5.56 -8.72 -1.65
C TYR A 160 5.71 -8.37 -0.16
N PHE A 161 4.76 -7.59 0.34
CA PHE A 161 4.69 -7.19 1.75
C PHE A 161 3.26 -7.28 2.25
N ILE A 162 3.10 -7.67 3.50
CA ILE A 162 1.83 -7.62 4.22
C ILE A 162 1.93 -6.57 5.33
N SER A 163 0.92 -5.72 5.43
CA SER A 163 0.79 -4.72 6.48
C SER A 163 -0.44 -5.05 7.31
N CYS A 164 -0.22 -5.43 8.56
CA CYS A 164 -1.24 -5.83 9.52
C CYS A 164 -1.61 -4.64 10.41
N LEU A 165 -2.86 -4.19 10.37
CA LEU A 165 -3.35 -3.12 11.24
C LEU A 165 -3.81 -3.73 12.56
N CYS A 166 -3.08 -3.45 13.65
CA CYS A 166 -3.35 -4.00 14.98
C CYS A 166 -3.76 -2.89 15.94
N LYS A 167 -4.61 -3.24 16.91
CA LYS A 167 -4.91 -2.35 18.04
C LYS A 167 -3.79 -2.50 19.06
N VAL A 168 -3.29 -1.38 19.55
CA VAL A 168 -2.19 -1.32 20.50
C VAL A 168 -2.59 -0.38 21.61
N ASP A 169 -2.42 -0.83 22.85
CA ASP A 169 -2.51 0.03 24.01
C ASP A 169 -1.26 0.91 24.04
N ALA A 170 -1.44 2.19 23.73
CA ALA A 170 -0.37 3.16 23.89
C ALA A 170 -0.31 3.55 25.36
N GLU A 171 0.77 3.14 26.03
CA GLU A 171 1.18 3.68 27.31
C GLU A 171 1.71 5.09 27.09
N SER A 172 1.05 6.07 27.71
CA SER A 172 1.60 7.42 27.79
C SER A 172 2.64 7.42 28.91
N LEU A 173 3.85 7.84 28.59
CA LEU A 173 4.84 8.17 29.61
C LEU A 173 4.39 9.45 30.34
N PRO A 174 4.74 9.60 31.63
CA PRO A 174 4.43 10.82 32.37
C PRO A 174 5.04 12.03 31.66
N ILE A 175 4.24 13.10 31.54
CA ILE A 175 4.71 14.36 30.94
C ILE A 175 5.69 14.99 31.92
N THR A 176 6.92 15.22 31.46
CA THR A 176 7.94 15.93 32.24
C THR A 176 8.13 17.35 31.71
N PRO A 177 8.41 18.35 32.56
CA PRO A 177 8.71 19.71 32.10
C PRO A 177 10.07 19.82 31.39
N LYS A 178 10.90 18.77 31.45
CA LYS A 178 12.19 18.72 30.76
C LYS A 178 11.98 18.78 29.25
N MET A 179 12.43 19.86 28.63
CA MET A 179 12.47 20.02 27.18
C MET A 179 13.87 19.76 26.66
N VAL A 180 13.97 19.03 25.55
CA VAL A 180 15.23 18.79 24.84
C VAL A 180 15.03 19.14 23.38
N GLY A 181 15.81 20.10 22.88
CA GLY A 181 15.86 20.40 21.46
C GLY A 181 16.58 19.27 20.73
N ILE A 182 16.03 18.79 19.61
CA ILE A 182 16.67 17.79 18.75
C ILE A 182 16.98 18.45 17.42
N ASP A 183 18.26 18.60 17.12
CA ASP A 183 18.75 19.03 15.80
C ASP A 183 19.15 17.81 14.96
N LEU A 184 18.75 17.78 13.68
CA LEU A 184 19.02 16.67 12.76
C LEU A 184 20.10 17.08 11.75
N GLY A 185 21.22 16.35 11.74
CA GLY A 185 22.41 16.72 10.97
C GLY A 185 22.81 15.75 9.87
N LEU A 186 23.74 16.21 9.02
CA LEU A 186 24.43 15.36 8.04
C LEU A 186 25.64 14.63 8.65
N LYS A 187 26.32 15.26 9.62
CA LYS A 187 27.46 14.69 10.33
C LYS A 187 27.00 13.69 11.40
N ASP A 188 26.17 14.17 12.32
CA ASP A 188 25.50 13.40 13.37
C ASP A 188 24.03 13.20 12.96
N LEU A 189 23.45 12.01 13.18
CA LEU A 189 22.04 11.73 12.88
C LEU A 189 21.13 12.69 13.63
N PHE A 190 21.42 12.88 14.92
CA PHE A 190 20.83 13.93 15.73
C PHE A 190 21.77 14.36 16.84
N VAL A 191 21.63 15.63 17.25
CA VAL A 191 22.28 16.22 18.42
C VAL A 191 21.19 16.80 19.31
N THR A 192 21.28 16.56 20.60
CA THR A 192 20.35 17.12 21.57
C THR A 192 20.94 18.36 22.25
N SER A 193 20.08 19.26 22.73
CA SER A 193 20.50 20.46 23.47
C SER A 193 21.23 20.13 24.78
N ASP A 194 21.07 18.92 25.32
CA ASP A 194 21.81 18.41 26.48
C ASP A 194 23.12 17.68 26.11
N GLY A 195 23.58 17.82 24.86
CA GLY A 195 24.92 17.40 24.42
C GLY A 195 25.03 15.96 23.92
N LYS A 196 23.96 15.16 23.96
CA LYS A 196 23.98 13.80 23.39
C LYS A 196 24.06 13.86 21.87
N ARG A 197 24.99 13.10 21.30
CA ARG A 197 25.20 12.98 19.86
C ARG A 197 25.00 11.54 19.43
N ALA A 198 24.19 11.33 18.41
CA ALA A 198 24.07 10.05 17.74
C ALA A 198 24.74 10.13 16.37
N ASN A 199 25.75 9.29 16.12
CA ASN A 199 26.45 9.27 14.84
C ASN A 199 25.51 8.94 13.68
N ASN A 200 25.75 9.54 12.52
CA ASN A 200 25.02 9.18 11.30
C ASN A 200 25.61 7.87 10.72
N PRO A 201 24.84 6.78 10.66
CA PRO A 201 25.36 5.50 10.17
C PRO A 201 25.58 5.48 8.64
N ARG A 202 25.17 6.54 7.92
CA ARG A 202 25.43 6.76 6.48
C ARG A 202 25.10 5.54 5.61
N HIS A 203 24.08 4.76 5.99
CA HIS A 203 23.70 3.51 5.31
C HIS A 203 23.45 3.70 3.81
N THR A 204 23.01 4.88 3.39
CA THR A 204 22.72 5.20 1.99
C THR A 204 23.98 5.44 1.15
N VAL A 205 25.11 5.83 1.74
CA VAL A 205 26.35 6.17 1.00
C VAL A 205 26.87 4.98 0.21
N ARG A 206 26.84 3.78 0.79
CA ARG A 206 27.26 2.52 0.14
C ARG A 206 26.44 2.23 -1.14
N HIS A 207 25.16 2.59 -1.13
CA HIS A 207 24.23 2.28 -2.21
C HIS A 207 24.07 3.44 -3.20
N ALA A 208 24.33 4.68 -2.79
CA ALA A 208 24.14 5.90 -3.59
C ALA A 208 24.87 5.84 -4.93
N ARG A 209 26.16 5.46 -4.95
CA ARG A 209 26.94 5.32 -6.19
C ARG A 209 26.32 4.30 -7.15
N LYS A 210 25.87 3.16 -6.63
CA LYS A 210 25.24 2.08 -7.41
C LYS A 210 23.87 2.53 -7.95
N LEU A 211 23.08 3.25 -7.14
CA LEU A 211 21.80 3.81 -7.53
C LEU A 211 21.97 4.85 -8.64
N ALA A 212 22.89 5.80 -8.48
CA ALA A 212 23.17 6.84 -9.48
C ALA A 212 23.59 6.24 -10.83
N ARG A 213 24.48 5.23 -10.83
CA ARG A 213 24.86 4.50 -12.05
C ARG A 213 23.65 3.83 -12.70
N ALA A 214 22.80 3.17 -11.91
CA ALA A 214 21.59 2.51 -12.43
C ALA A 214 20.58 3.52 -13.01
N GLN A 215 20.40 4.68 -12.36
CA GLN A 215 19.53 5.75 -12.84
C GLN A 215 20.05 6.37 -14.15
N ARG A 216 21.36 6.61 -14.28
CA ARG A 216 21.98 7.08 -15.53
C ARG A 216 21.85 6.08 -16.67
N GLN A 217 21.97 4.78 -16.37
CA GLN A 217 21.70 3.74 -17.36
C GLN A 217 20.24 3.73 -17.80
N LEU A 218 19.30 3.94 -16.87
CA LEU A 218 17.87 3.99 -17.15
C LEU A 218 17.49 5.20 -18.01
N SER A 219 18.05 6.39 -17.76
CA SER A 219 17.69 7.62 -18.48
C SER A 219 18.01 7.52 -19.98
N ARG A 220 19.09 6.82 -20.33
CA ARG A 220 19.53 6.55 -21.71
C ARG A 220 18.68 5.51 -22.44
N LYS A 221 17.76 4.80 -21.76
CA LYS A 221 16.91 3.79 -22.42
C LYS A 221 15.65 4.40 -23.01
N GLN A 222 15.34 4.00 -24.24
CA GLN A 222 14.12 4.40 -24.96
C GLN A 222 12.87 4.16 -24.11
N LYS A 223 12.01 5.18 -24.03
CA LYS A 223 10.70 5.10 -23.35
C LYS A 223 9.89 3.95 -23.96
N GLY A 224 9.23 3.15 -23.12
CA GLY A 224 8.44 1.99 -23.56
C GLY A 224 9.21 0.69 -23.79
N SER A 225 10.52 0.73 -24.04
CA SER A 225 11.29 -0.49 -24.36
C SER A 225 11.38 -1.51 -23.20
N ASN A 226 11.48 -2.79 -23.56
CA ASN A 226 11.73 -3.89 -22.61
C ASN A 226 13.04 -3.68 -21.81
N ASN A 227 14.06 -3.12 -22.46
CA ASN A 227 15.34 -2.79 -21.82
C ASN A 227 15.19 -1.70 -20.76
N ARG A 228 14.35 -0.69 -20.99
CA ARG A 228 14.01 0.31 -19.97
C ARG A 228 13.27 -0.32 -18.80
N ALA A 229 12.35 -1.26 -19.04
CA ALA A 229 11.63 -1.97 -17.98
C ALA A 229 12.58 -2.82 -17.11
N LYS A 230 13.55 -3.51 -17.72
CA LYS A 230 14.63 -4.22 -17.01
C LYS A 230 15.48 -3.25 -16.17
N ALA A 231 15.92 -2.12 -16.76
CA ALA A 231 16.71 -1.12 -16.04
C ALA A 231 15.94 -0.49 -14.87
N LYS A 232 14.63 -0.24 -15.01
CA LYS A 232 13.78 0.31 -13.95
C LYS A 232 13.69 -0.64 -12.75
N ARG A 233 13.54 -1.95 -12.99
CA ARG A 233 13.59 -2.97 -11.93
C ARG A 233 14.94 -3.00 -11.23
N LYS A 234 16.05 -2.83 -11.97
CA LYS A 234 17.39 -2.75 -11.40
C LYS A 234 17.52 -1.55 -10.46
N VAL A 235 17.03 -0.37 -10.86
CA VAL A 235 16.98 0.82 -10.01
C VAL A 235 16.17 0.55 -8.73
N ALA A 236 14.99 -0.06 -8.85
CA ALA A 236 14.12 -0.36 -7.70
C ALA A 236 14.73 -1.35 -6.68
N ARG A 237 15.74 -2.14 -7.08
CA ARG A 237 16.48 -3.07 -6.21
C ARG A 237 17.71 -2.45 -5.54
N ARG A 238 18.14 -1.24 -5.94
CA ARG A 238 19.36 -0.60 -5.44
C ARG A 238 19.13 0.19 -4.16
#